data_AF-A0A3D1ZEY8-F1
#
_entry.id   AF-A0A3D1ZEY8-F1
#
_cell.length_a   1.000
_cell.length_b   1.000
_cell.length_c   1.000
_cell.angle_alpha   90.00
_cell.angle_beta   90.00
_cell.angle_gamma   90.00
#
_symmetry.space_group_name_H-M   'P 1'
#
loop_
_entity.id
_entity.type
_entity.pdbx_description
1 polymer ?
#
loop_
_entity_poly.entity_id
_entity_poly.type
_entity_poly.pdbx_seq_one_letter_code
_entity_poly.pdbx_strand_id
1 'polypeptide(L)'
;MKNALWPKNWEWDKLLRTVEFDILRGGQHTKMTKYARYEAHGEIAYGIVEGDQVTQITAAPYEDYEVTDHAHSLDEVKILAPVVPNKVVAIGLNYRSHLGGREGPKVPEPFFKTTSSVIGTGENVIIPKDAITEGVSVQPEAELSLVIGKTAKHVSKEDALGY
;
A
#
# COMPACT_ATOMS: atom_id res chain seq x y z
N MET A 1 14.08 0.77 28.50
CA MET A 1 14.51 1.73 27.45
C MET A 1 16.03 1.76 27.37
N LYS A 2 16.61 1.05 26.40
CA LYS A 2 17.96 1.20 25.83
C LYS A 2 18.11 0.05 24.82
N ASN A 3 18.57 0.36 23.62
CA ASN A 3 18.80 -0.53 22.46
C ASN A 3 17.65 -0.63 21.45
N ALA A 4 17.25 0.52 20.89
CA ALA A 4 16.79 0.55 19.51
C ALA A 4 18.03 0.73 18.62
N LEU A 5 18.32 -0.27 17.79
CA LEU A 5 19.37 -0.24 16.79
C LEU A 5 18.89 0.58 15.57
N TRP A 6 18.89 1.92 15.65
CA TRP A 6 18.72 2.73 14.44
C TRP A 6 19.48 4.06 14.48
N PRO A 7 20.05 4.52 13.34
CA PRO A 7 20.66 5.84 13.21
C PRO A 7 19.62 6.96 13.44
N LYS A 8 20.01 7.98 14.21
CA LYS A 8 19.14 9.08 14.65
C LYS A 8 18.75 10.10 13.55
N ASN A 9 19.09 9.87 12.29
CA ASN A 9 19.07 10.88 11.22
C ASN A 9 18.15 10.55 10.03
N TRP A 10 17.15 9.69 10.21
CA TRP A 10 16.19 9.39 9.14
C TRP A 10 14.99 10.35 9.19
N GLU A 11 14.77 11.12 8.11
CA GLU A 11 13.58 11.95 7.94
C GLU A 11 12.45 11.13 7.32
N TRP A 12 11.55 10.65 8.18
CA TRP A 12 10.39 9.83 7.82
C TRP A 12 9.38 10.56 6.92
N ASP A 13 9.37 11.88 6.96
CA ASP A 13 8.40 12.75 6.27
C ASP A 13 8.49 12.69 4.73
N LYS A 14 9.58 12.12 4.18
CA LYS A 14 9.84 12.00 2.74
C LYS A 14 9.38 10.66 2.14
N LEU A 15 9.11 9.65 2.96
CA LEU A 15 8.79 8.28 2.50
C LEU A 15 7.29 7.98 2.45
N LEU A 16 6.46 8.78 3.12
CA LEU A 16 5.07 8.43 3.39
C LEU A 16 4.05 9.08 2.42
N ARG A 17 4.48 9.84 1.42
CA ARG A 17 3.53 10.71 0.69
C ARG A 17 2.75 10.06 -0.45
N THR A 18 3.15 8.89 -0.96
CA THR A 18 2.42 8.24 -2.06
C THR A 18 2.56 6.73 -2.05
N VAL A 19 1.43 6.02 -2.13
CA VAL A 19 1.41 4.63 -2.61
C VAL A 19 1.31 4.69 -4.14
N GLU A 20 2.30 4.11 -4.82
CA GLU A 20 2.31 4.05 -6.29
C GLU A 20 1.62 2.75 -6.74
N PHE A 21 0.61 2.87 -7.60
CA PHE A 21 -0.05 1.73 -8.24
C PHE A 21 0.36 1.67 -9.70
N ASP A 22 0.66 0.47 -10.18
CA ASP A 22 0.82 0.20 -11.61
C ASP A 22 -0.42 -0.59 -12.08
N ILE A 23 -1.26 0.02 -12.90
CA ILE A 23 -2.31 -0.69 -13.64
C ILE A 23 -1.83 -0.79 -15.08
N LEU A 24 -1.19 -1.92 -15.40
CA LEU A 24 -0.71 -2.19 -16.76
C LEU A 24 -1.89 -2.58 -17.66
N ARG A 25 -2.56 -1.58 -18.26
CA ARG A 25 -3.38 -1.79 -19.46
C ARG A 25 -2.44 -1.75 -20.67
N GLY A 26 -2.31 -2.87 -21.37
CA GLY A 26 -1.29 -3.09 -22.39
C GLY A 26 -1.14 -1.98 -23.44
N GLY A 27 0.12 -1.66 -23.76
CA GLY A 27 0.52 -0.91 -24.95
C GLY A 27 0.89 0.56 -24.71
N GLN A 28 2.17 0.87 -24.97
CA GLN A 28 2.84 2.19 -24.91
C GLN A 28 3.12 2.72 -23.50
N HIS A 29 4.32 3.30 -23.31
CA HIS A 29 4.71 4.02 -22.09
C HIS A 29 3.79 5.24 -21.89
N THR A 30 2.62 5.00 -21.31
CA THR A 30 1.73 6.01 -20.79
C THR A 30 2.32 6.58 -19.50
N LYS A 31 2.08 7.86 -19.25
CA LYS A 31 2.38 8.49 -17.97
C LYS A 31 1.71 7.64 -16.88
N MET A 32 2.49 7.15 -15.90
CA MET A 32 1.99 6.39 -14.77
C MET A 32 0.88 7.16 -14.06
N THR A 33 -0.32 6.57 -13.98
CA THR A 33 -1.45 7.18 -13.27
C THR A 33 -1.38 6.83 -11.79
N LYS A 34 -1.32 7.85 -10.93
CA LYS A 34 -1.40 7.66 -9.48
C LYS A 34 -2.86 7.80 -9.05
N TYR A 35 -3.29 6.93 -8.14
CA TYR A 35 -4.62 6.99 -7.55
C TYR A 35 -4.53 7.17 -6.05
N ALA A 36 -5.51 7.86 -5.49
CA ALA A 36 -5.69 7.96 -4.05
C ALA A 36 -7.13 7.68 -3.67
N ARG A 37 -7.33 7.07 -2.51
CA ARG A 37 -8.58 7.12 -1.77
C ARG A 37 -8.45 8.22 -0.73
N TYR A 38 -9.39 9.15 -0.70
CA TYR A 38 -9.31 10.34 0.15
C TYR A 38 -10.66 10.66 0.77
N GLU A 39 -10.63 11.44 1.85
CA GLU A 39 -11.80 12.03 2.48
C GLU A 39 -11.75 13.55 2.33
N ALA A 40 -12.82 14.13 1.79
CA ALA A 40 -13.02 15.57 1.65
C ALA A 40 -14.41 15.94 2.18
N HIS A 41 -14.49 16.90 3.10
CA HIS A 41 -15.77 17.35 3.69
C HIS A 41 -16.66 16.23 4.27
N GLY A 42 -16.07 15.13 4.74
CA GLY A 42 -16.79 13.98 5.30
C GLY A 42 -17.24 12.95 4.27
N GLU A 43 -16.97 13.17 2.98
CA GLU A 43 -17.22 12.21 1.91
C GLU A 43 -15.93 11.50 1.51
N ILE A 44 -16.04 10.19 1.24
CA ILE A 44 -14.90 9.38 0.80
C ILE A 44 -15.03 9.10 -0.69
N ALA A 45 -13.97 9.39 -1.43
CA ALA A 45 -13.90 9.15 -2.86
C ALA A 45 -12.55 8.55 -3.27
N TYR A 46 -12.50 8.08 -4.52
CA TYR A 46 -11.26 7.80 -5.22
C TYR A 46 -10.95 8.96 -6.18
N GLY A 47 -9.68 9.15 -6.49
CA GLY A 47 -9.28 10.14 -7.49
C GLY A 47 -7.93 9.85 -8.12
N ILE A 48 -7.69 10.49 -9.25
CA ILE A 48 -6.41 10.52 -9.94
C ILE A 48 -5.58 11.65 -9.35
N VAL A 49 -4.33 11.34 -8.98
CA VAL A 49 -3.39 12.29 -8.39
C VAL A 49 -2.45 12.80 -9.47
N GLU A 50 -2.45 14.12 -9.67
CA GLU A 50 -1.51 14.82 -10.55
C GLU A 50 -0.93 16.03 -9.83
N GLY A 51 0.39 16.04 -9.64
CA GLY A 51 1.05 17.11 -8.88
C GLY A 51 0.58 17.13 -7.43
N ASP A 52 0.03 18.26 -7.00
CA ASP A 52 -0.53 18.51 -5.67
C ASP A 52 -2.06 18.42 -5.63
N GLN A 53 -2.70 17.90 -6.67
CA GLN A 53 -4.15 17.79 -6.77
C GLN A 53 -4.63 16.33 -6.88
N VAL A 54 -5.86 16.10 -6.42
CA VAL A 54 -6.62 14.88 -6.66
C VAL A 54 -7.94 15.20 -7.34
N THR A 55 -8.18 14.60 -8.51
CA THR A 55 -9.44 14.73 -9.26
C THR A 55 -10.27 13.47 -9.07
N GLN A 56 -11.50 13.63 -8.59
CA GLN A 56 -12.40 12.54 -8.26
C GLN A 56 -12.74 11.68 -9.49
N ILE A 57 -12.79 10.36 -9.27
CA ILE A 57 -13.35 9.37 -10.18
C ILE A 57 -14.61 8.74 -9.58
N THR A 58 -15.53 8.30 -10.43
CA THR A 58 -16.88 7.84 -10.01
C THR A 58 -16.90 6.46 -9.34
N ALA A 59 -15.84 5.65 -9.51
CA ALA A 59 -15.71 4.32 -8.92
C ALA A 59 -14.25 4.04 -8.55
N ALA A 60 -13.97 2.87 -7.95
CA ALA A 60 -12.59 2.49 -7.65
C ALA A 60 -11.74 2.33 -8.92
N PRO A 61 -10.40 2.51 -8.86
CA PRO A 61 -9.53 2.44 -10.04
C PRO A 61 -9.53 1.10 -10.80
N TYR A 62 -9.98 0.03 -10.14
CA TYR A 62 -10.08 -1.32 -10.69
C TYR A 62 -11.48 -1.67 -11.23
N GLU A 63 -12.40 -0.71 -11.21
CA GLU A 63 -13.73 -0.79 -11.83
C GLU A 63 -13.79 0.13 -13.07
N ASP A 64 -14.93 0.13 -13.76
CA ASP A 64 -15.19 1.13 -14.80
C ASP A 64 -15.56 2.46 -14.13
N TYR A 65 -14.83 3.54 -14.46
CA TYR A 65 -15.01 4.85 -13.86
C TYR A 65 -14.95 5.97 -14.90
N GLU A 66 -15.51 7.12 -14.53
CA GLU A 66 -15.38 8.39 -15.24
C GLU A 66 -14.62 9.38 -14.36
N VAL A 67 -13.86 10.28 -14.97
CA VAL A 67 -13.21 11.40 -14.28
C VAL A 67 -14.20 12.55 -14.20
N THR A 68 -14.42 13.06 -12.99
CA THR A 68 -15.33 14.19 -12.75
C THR A 68 -14.58 15.52 -12.82
N ASP A 69 -15.29 16.63 -12.64
CA ASP A 69 -14.73 17.98 -12.49
C ASP A 69 -14.45 18.35 -11.01
N HIS A 70 -14.75 17.46 -10.07
CA HIS A 70 -14.44 17.65 -8.65
C HIS A 70 -12.95 17.39 -8.40
N ALA A 71 -12.23 18.44 -8.00
CA ALA A 71 -10.82 18.37 -7.66
C ALA A 71 -10.55 19.05 -6.32
N HIS A 72 -9.60 18.49 -5.58
CA HIS A 72 -9.13 19.04 -4.31
C HIS A 72 -7.62 19.16 -4.31
N SER A 73 -7.09 20.14 -3.57
CA SER A 73 -5.68 20.12 -3.22
C SER A 73 -5.40 18.96 -2.25
N LEU A 74 -4.25 18.29 -2.40
CA LEU A 74 -3.88 17.15 -1.54
C LEU A 74 -3.68 17.56 -0.08
N ASP A 75 -3.40 18.83 0.21
CA ASP A 75 -3.28 19.35 1.57
C ASP A 75 -4.63 19.72 2.21
N GLU A 76 -5.71 19.75 1.43
CA GLU A 76 -7.08 20.01 1.89
C GLU A 76 -7.88 18.73 2.16
N VAL A 77 -7.33 17.56 1.81
CA VAL A 77 -7.98 16.26 1.98
C VAL A 77 -7.20 15.35 2.91
N LYS A 78 -7.89 14.39 3.50
CA LYS A 78 -7.25 13.32 4.26
C LYS A 78 -7.02 12.12 3.33
N ILE A 79 -5.76 11.77 3.09
CA ILE A 79 -5.41 10.55 2.36
C ILE A 79 -5.66 9.32 3.23
N LEU A 80 -6.41 8.36 2.69
CA LEU A 80 -6.76 7.11 3.36
C LEU A 80 -5.90 5.95 2.85
N ALA A 81 -6.06 4.77 3.46
CA ALA A 81 -5.57 3.54 2.84
C ALA A 81 -6.16 3.43 1.42
N PRO A 82 -5.34 3.14 0.41
CA PRO A 82 -5.71 3.30 -1.00
C PRO A 82 -6.75 2.30 -1.49
N VAL A 83 -7.03 1.24 -0.73
CA VAL A 83 -8.09 0.27 -0.98
C VAL A 83 -8.69 -0.21 0.33
N VAL A 84 -9.90 -0.76 0.26
CA VAL A 84 -10.50 -1.53 1.35
C VAL A 84 -10.41 -3.01 0.98
N PRO A 85 -9.36 -3.73 1.39
CA PRO A 85 -9.13 -5.09 0.92
C PRO A 85 -10.03 -6.10 1.64
N ASN A 86 -10.45 -7.14 0.91
CA ASN A 86 -11.16 -8.29 1.51
C ASN A 86 -10.20 -9.26 2.22
N LYS A 87 -8.90 -9.23 1.86
CA LYS A 87 -7.82 -10.04 2.45
C LYS A 87 -6.48 -9.39 2.16
N VAL A 88 -5.51 -9.58 3.03
CA VAL A 88 -4.11 -9.18 2.81
C VAL A 88 -3.25 -10.44 2.86
N VAL A 89 -2.57 -10.73 1.75
CA VAL A 89 -1.62 -11.84 1.63
C VAL A 89 -0.22 -11.24 1.53
N ALA A 90 0.69 -11.68 2.39
CA ALA A 90 2.09 -11.28 2.39
C ALA A 90 2.98 -12.49 2.15
N ILE A 91 4.21 -12.27 1.66
CA ILE A 91 5.16 -13.34 1.33
C ILE A 91 6.39 -13.20 2.21
N GLY A 92 6.61 -14.17 3.09
CA GLY A 92 7.79 -14.20 3.96
C GLY A 92 9.08 -14.45 3.19
N LEU A 93 10.19 -13.89 3.68
CA LEU A 93 11.55 -14.22 3.25
C LEU A 93 11.83 -14.05 1.74
N ASN A 94 11.11 -13.14 1.06
CA ASN A 94 11.18 -12.95 -0.39
C ASN A 94 12.30 -12.01 -0.87
N TYR A 95 13.15 -11.51 0.04
CA TYR A 95 14.27 -10.63 -0.29
C TYR A 95 15.59 -11.23 0.19
N ARG A 96 16.54 -11.43 -0.74
CA ARG A 96 17.87 -11.99 -0.44
C ARG A 96 18.60 -11.19 0.64
N SER A 97 18.48 -9.86 0.60
CA SER A 97 19.07 -8.96 1.60
C SER A 97 18.56 -9.21 3.02
N HIS A 98 17.33 -9.69 3.17
CA HIS A 98 16.70 -9.97 4.46
C HIS A 98 17.04 -11.37 5.01
N LEU A 99 17.60 -12.26 4.18
CA LEU A 99 17.95 -13.62 4.61
C LEU A 99 19.18 -13.66 5.53
N GLY A 100 20.09 -12.69 5.45
CA GLY A 100 21.28 -12.65 6.31
C GLY A 100 22.21 -13.86 6.14
N GLY A 101 22.32 -14.40 4.91
CA GLY A 101 23.14 -15.56 4.59
C GLY A 101 22.47 -16.92 4.78
N ARG A 102 21.22 -16.96 5.27
CA ARG A 102 20.40 -18.17 5.29
C ARG A 102 19.97 -18.55 3.88
N GLU A 103 19.77 -19.85 3.65
CA GLU A 103 19.06 -20.29 2.44
C GLU A 103 17.61 -19.77 2.48
N GLY A 104 17.14 -19.24 1.36
CA GLY A 104 15.76 -18.81 1.21
C GLY A 104 14.81 -20.01 1.04
N PRO A 105 13.50 -19.79 1.21
CA PRO A 105 12.54 -20.87 1.05
C PRO A 105 12.50 -21.38 -0.40
N LYS A 106 12.33 -22.71 -0.57
CA LYS A 106 12.31 -23.35 -1.91
C LYS A 106 11.02 -23.07 -2.70
N VAL A 107 9.97 -22.68 -1.98
CA VAL A 107 8.67 -22.26 -2.51
C VAL A 107 8.22 -21.00 -1.75
N PRO A 108 7.37 -20.14 -2.32
CA PRO A 108 6.87 -18.98 -1.59
C PRO A 108 6.15 -19.37 -0.29
N GLU A 109 6.34 -18.58 0.77
CA GLU A 109 5.71 -18.77 2.07
C GLU A 109 4.64 -17.69 2.31
N PRO A 110 3.40 -17.88 1.81
CA PRO A 110 2.33 -16.92 2.01
C PRO A 110 1.76 -17.00 3.43
N PHE A 111 1.41 -15.85 3.98
CA PHE A 111 0.64 -15.74 5.21
C PHE A 111 -0.42 -14.64 5.10
N PHE A 112 -1.42 -14.69 5.98
CA PHE A 112 -2.49 -13.70 6.03
C PHE A 112 -2.22 -12.65 7.10
N LYS A 113 -2.56 -11.40 6.77
CA LYS A 113 -2.82 -10.35 7.75
C LYS A 113 -4.32 -10.06 7.77
N THR A 114 -4.85 -9.75 8.95
CA THR A 114 -6.26 -9.36 9.08
C THR A 114 -6.48 -8.00 8.41
N THR A 115 -7.63 -7.82 7.75
CA THR A 115 -7.96 -6.55 7.09
C THR A 115 -8.08 -5.39 8.08
N SER A 116 -8.42 -5.69 9.34
CA SER A 116 -8.40 -4.75 10.46
C SER A 116 -7.03 -4.17 10.80
N SER A 117 -5.93 -4.71 10.25
CA SER A 117 -4.59 -4.17 10.47
C SER A 117 -4.19 -3.09 9.45
N VAL A 118 -5.04 -2.78 8.47
CA VAL A 118 -4.76 -1.77 7.44
C VAL A 118 -5.06 -0.39 7.99
N ILE A 119 -4.10 0.52 7.87
CA ILE A 119 -4.22 1.92 8.28
C ILE A 119 -3.79 2.84 7.12
N GLY A 120 -4.28 4.08 7.11
CA GLY A 120 -3.92 5.08 6.11
C GLY A 120 -2.54 5.70 6.34
N THR A 121 -2.09 6.49 5.35
CA THR A 121 -0.89 7.31 5.46
C THR A 121 -0.99 8.26 6.66
N GLY A 122 0.06 8.30 7.48
CA GLY A 122 0.14 9.18 8.65
C GLY A 122 -0.64 8.71 9.88
N GLU A 123 -1.33 7.57 9.80
CA GLU A 123 -1.99 6.97 10.96
C GLU A 123 -0.98 6.25 11.88
N ASN A 124 -1.36 6.11 13.15
CA ASN A 124 -0.50 5.51 14.16
C ASN A 124 -0.52 3.98 14.10
N VAL A 125 0.67 3.37 14.11
CA VAL A 125 0.82 1.94 14.41
C VAL A 125 0.66 1.75 15.92
N ILE A 126 -0.44 1.14 16.34
CA ILE A 126 -0.71 0.88 17.76
C ILE A 126 -0.03 -0.41 18.19
N ILE A 127 0.98 -0.30 19.04
CA ILE A 127 1.64 -1.47 19.66
C ILE A 127 0.83 -1.89 20.90
N PRO A 128 0.36 -3.15 20.99
CA PRO A 128 -0.34 -3.63 22.17
C PRO A 128 0.49 -3.49 23.45
N LYS A 129 -0.14 -3.07 24.55
CA LYS A 129 0.54 -2.90 25.85
C LYS A 129 1.20 -4.19 26.35
N ASP A 130 0.56 -5.33 26.12
CA ASP A 130 1.08 -6.63 26.53
C ASP A 130 2.36 -6.97 25.76
N ALA A 131 2.43 -6.65 24.47
CA ALA A 131 3.65 -6.82 23.67
C ALA A 131 4.82 -5.99 24.24
N ILE A 132 4.56 -4.77 24.71
CA ILE A 132 5.57 -3.93 25.38
C ILE A 132 5.98 -4.55 26.72
N THR A 133 5.00 -4.99 27.51
CA THR A 133 5.21 -5.53 28.85
C THR A 133 6.00 -6.85 28.82
N GLU A 134 5.73 -7.68 27.83
CA GLU A 134 6.43 -8.96 27.59
C GLU A 134 7.75 -8.79 26.83
N GLY A 135 8.11 -7.56 26.44
CA GLY A 135 9.37 -7.27 25.75
C GLY A 135 9.42 -7.82 24.31
N VAL A 136 8.27 -7.97 23.66
CA VAL A 136 8.17 -8.39 22.25
C VAL A 136 8.83 -7.35 21.35
N SER A 137 9.72 -7.81 20.48
CA SER A 137 10.35 -6.96 19.46
C SER A 137 9.43 -6.80 18.25
N VAL A 138 8.88 -5.59 18.08
CA VAL A 138 8.08 -5.21 16.91
C VAL A 138 9.02 -4.63 15.85
N GLN A 139 8.99 -5.18 14.64
CA GLN A 139 9.88 -4.78 13.54
C GLN A 139 9.06 -4.18 12.39
N PRO A 140 9.51 -3.04 11.82
CA PRO A 140 8.94 -2.53 10.59
C PRO A 140 9.47 -3.34 9.40
N GLU A 141 8.57 -3.70 8.49
CA GLU A 141 8.89 -4.36 7.23
C GLU A 141 8.26 -3.56 6.09
N ALA A 142 9.11 -2.91 5.29
CA ALA A 142 8.68 -2.17 4.11
C ALA A 142 8.65 -3.11 2.91
N GLU A 143 7.49 -3.25 2.28
CA GLU A 143 7.27 -4.17 1.16
C GLU A 143 6.60 -3.46 -0.02
N LEU A 144 6.90 -3.93 -1.23
CA LEU A 144 6.08 -3.61 -2.40
C LEU A 144 4.74 -4.32 -2.27
N SER A 145 3.66 -3.55 -2.34
CA SER A 145 2.29 -4.06 -2.28
C SER A 145 1.65 -4.08 -3.66
N LEU A 146 0.90 -5.14 -3.95
CA LEU A 146 0.11 -5.27 -5.18
C LEU A 146 -1.38 -5.22 -4.82
N VAL A 147 -2.14 -4.42 -5.57
CA VAL A 147 -3.61 -4.45 -5.54
C VAL A 147 -4.08 -5.20 -6.77
N ILE A 148 -4.76 -6.33 -6.54
CA ILE A 148 -5.33 -7.15 -7.61
C ILE A 148 -6.68 -6.56 -7.99
N GLY A 149 -6.82 -6.12 -9.24
CA GLY A 149 -8.01 -5.43 -9.74
C GLY A 149 -9.10 -6.38 -10.24
N LYS A 150 -8.75 -7.60 -10.64
CA LYS A 150 -9.70 -8.59 -11.19
C LYS A 150 -9.68 -9.91 -10.43
N THR A 151 -10.83 -10.55 -10.35
CA THR A 151 -10.93 -11.92 -9.83
C THR A 151 -10.07 -12.86 -10.66
N ALA A 152 -9.22 -13.64 -9.99
CA ALA A 152 -8.19 -14.45 -10.63
C ALA A 152 -8.09 -15.83 -9.98
N LYS A 153 -7.80 -16.87 -10.78
CA LYS A 153 -7.53 -18.24 -10.32
C LYS A 153 -6.67 -18.97 -11.34
N HIS A 154 -5.62 -19.65 -10.86
CA HIS A 154 -4.67 -20.41 -11.70
C HIS A 154 -4.07 -19.57 -12.84
N VAL A 155 -3.74 -18.30 -12.56
CA VAL A 155 -3.12 -17.40 -13.55
C VAL A 155 -1.69 -17.84 -13.81
N SER A 156 -1.30 -17.86 -15.09
CA SER A 156 0.09 -18.10 -15.49
C SER A 156 0.99 -16.93 -15.07
N LYS A 157 2.31 -17.12 -15.15
CA LYS A 157 3.24 -16.00 -14.87
C LYS A 157 3.11 -14.92 -15.94
N GLU A 158 2.87 -15.34 -17.18
CA GLU A 158 2.80 -14.51 -18.36
C GLU A 158 1.55 -13.62 -18.36
N ASP A 159 0.44 -14.12 -17.80
CA ASP A 159 -0.84 -13.41 -17.74
C ASP A 159 -1.03 -12.59 -16.46
N ALA A 160 -0.08 -12.67 -15.51
CA ALA A 160 -0.22 -12.12 -14.16
C ALA A 160 -0.56 -10.62 -14.13
N LEU A 161 0.00 -9.83 -15.07
CA LEU A 161 -0.19 -8.38 -15.14
C LEU A 161 -1.57 -7.97 -15.70
N GLY A 162 -2.37 -8.92 -16.19
CA GLY A 162 -3.71 -8.68 -16.71
C GLY A 162 -4.82 -8.61 -15.65
N TYR A 163 -4.49 -8.84 -14.38
CA TYR A 163 -5.41 -8.99 -13.25
C TYR A 163 -5.12 -7.99 -12.14
#